data_AF-D8T4X3-F1
#
_entry.id   AF-D8T4X3-F1
#
_cell.length_a   1.000
_cell.length_b   1.000
_cell.length_c   1.000
_cell.angle_alpha   90.00
_cell.angle_beta   90.00
_cell.angle_gamma   90.00
#
_symmetry.space_group_name_H-M   'P 1'
#
loop_
_entity.id
_entity.type
_entity.pdbx_description
1 polymer ?
#
loop_
_entity_poly.entity_id
_entity_poly.type
_entity_poly.pdbx_seq_one_letter_code
_entity_poly.pdbx_strand_id
1 'polypeptide(L)' 'IIFTGHSLGGAIAALATLWLLYLSRTATAIKLQKLRFVCVTFGMPFVGDVKLSELAQSQGWDDHFVHVVCRHDIVPR' A
#
# COMPACT_ATOMS: atom_id res chain seq x y z
N ILE A 1 -6.61 0.31 10.78
CA ILE A 1 -6.11 1.66 10.41
C ILE A 1 -6.24 1.79 8.91
N ILE A 2 -6.81 2.90 8.44
CA ILE A 2 -7.01 3.14 7.00
C ILE A 2 -6.08 4.28 6.58
N PHE A 3 -5.25 4.02 5.57
CA PHE A 3 -4.47 5.03 4.87
C PHE A 3 -5.19 5.39 3.57
N THR A 4 -5.15 6.66 3.21
CA THR A 4 -5.75 7.12 1.96
C THR A 4 -5.02 8.33 1.42
N GLY A 5 -5.21 8.58 0.13
CA GLY A 5 -4.68 9.75 -0.53
C GLY A 5 -5.03 9.77 -2.01
N HIS A 6 -4.92 10.96 -2.59
CA HIS A 6 -5.12 11.20 -4.01
C HIS A 6 -3.77 11.51 -4.67
N SER A 7 -3.55 11.03 -5.90
CA SER A 7 -2.34 11.31 -6.68
C SER A 7 -1.06 10.99 -5.87
N LEU A 8 -0.13 11.95 -5.71
CA LEU A 8 1.06 11.80 -4.88
C LEU A 8 0.74 11.43 -3.42
N GLY A 9 -0.34 11.97 -2.86
CA GLY A 9 -0.79 11.58 -1.52
C GLY A 9 -1.18 10.11 -1.43
N GLY A 10 -1.74 9.56 -2.52
CA GLY A 10 -2.03 8.13 -2.64
C GLY A 10 -0.76 7.28 -2.68
N ALA A 11 0.24 7.73 -3.43
CA ALA A 11 1.57 7.09 -3.46
C ALA A 11 2.22 7.07 -2.06
N ILE A 12 2.16 8.19 -1.33
CA ILE A 12 2.68 8.28 0.04
C ILE A 12 1.89 7.34 0.98
N ALA A 13 0.55 7.31 0.86
CA ALA A 13 -0.30 6.40 1.63
C ALA A 13 0.04 4.92 1.39
N ALA A 14 0.32 4.54 0.13
CA ALA A 14 0.73 3.20 -0.23
C ALA A 14 2.08 2.82 0.40
N LEU A 15 3.09 3.69 0.28
CA LEU A 15 4.42 3.46 0.89
C LEU A 15 4.35 3.39 2.42
N ALA A 16 3.57 4.26 3.05
CA ALA A 16 3.39 4.24 4.50
C ALA A 16 2.74 2.93 4.97
N THR A 17 1.77 2.42 4.21
CA THR A 17 1.11 1.14 4.50
C THR A 17 2.10 -0.02 4.34
N LEU A 18 2.88 -0.06 3.25
CA LEU A 18 3.92 -1.07 3.04
C LEU A 18 4.96 -1.06 4.16
N TRP A 19 5.40 0.12 4.58
CA TRP A 19 6.35 0.27 5.68
C TRP A 19 5.81 -0.28 6.99
N LEU A 20 4.54 -0.03 7.30
CA LEU A 20 3.90 -0.57 8.50
C LEU A 20 3.65 -2.08 8.42
N LEU A 21 3.30 -2.61 7.25
CA LEU A 21 3.18 -4.05 7.03
C LEU A 21 4.52 -4.75 7.23
N TYR A 22 5.59 -4.20 6.67
CA TYR A 22 6.95 -4.69 6.90
C TYR A 22 7.31 -4.68 8.39
N LEU A 23 7.12 -3.53 9.06
CA LEU A 23 7.40 -3.41 10.50
C LEU A 23 6.57 -4.39 11.33
N SER A 24 5.30 -4.59 11.00
CA SER A 24 4.43 -5.54 11.72
C SER A 24 4.97 -6.97 11.67
N ARG A 25 5.69 -7.35 10.60
CA ARG A 25 6.31 -8.68 10.48
C ARG A 25 7.66 -8.79 11.19
N THR A 26 8.25 -7.69 11.64
CA THR A 26 9.49 -7.71 12.43
C THR A 26 9.22 -8.01 13.90
N ALA A 27 10.13 -8.74 14.56
CA ALA A 27 9.99 -9.19 15.96
C ALA A 27 9.89 -8.04 16.98
N THR A 28 10.29 -6.83 16.59
CA THR A 28 10.33 -5.64 17.43
C THR A 28 8.97 -4.94 17.58
N ALA A 29 7.95 -5.30 16.78
CA ALA A 29 6.67 -4.59 16.73
C ALA A 29 5.45 -5.48 17.02
N ILE A 30 5.48 -6.24 18.12
CA ILE A 30 4.39 -7.16 18.55
C ILE A 30 3.01 -6.48 18.61
N LYS A 31 2.95 -5.19 18.97
CA LYS A 31 1.69 -4.44 19.01
C LYS A 31 1.09 -4.21 17.62
N LEU A 32 1.92 -4.07 16.58
CA LEU A 32 1.45 -3.85 15.19
C LEU A 32 0.91 -5.13 14.56
N GLN A 33 1.36 -6.31 14.99
CA GLN A 33 0.89 -7.61 14.47
C GLN A 33 -0.62 -7.83 14.64
N LYS A 34 -1.22 -7.21 15.66
CA LYS A 34 -2.66 -7.31 15.93
C LYS A 34 -3.49 -6.29 15.14
N LEU A 35 -2.85 -5.36 14.44
CA LEU A 35 -3.52 -4.30 13.71
C LEU A 35 -3.72 -4.70 12.25
N ARG A 36 -4.93 -4.48 11.75
CA ARG A 36 -5.23 -4.56 10.32
C ARG A 36 -5.02 -3.19 9.68
N PHE A 37 -4.15 -3.12 8.68
CA PHE A 37 -3.93 -1.95 7.85
C PHE A 37 -4.74 -2.09 6.55
N VAL A 38 -5.28 -1.01 6.03
CA VAL A 38 -5.93 -0.97 4.71
C VAL A 38 -5.51 0.33 4.04
N CYS A 39 -5.18 0.30 2.76
CA CYS A 39 -4.84 1.46 1.97
C CYS A 39 -5.83 1.62 0.83
N VAL A 40 -6.50 2.77 0.76
CA VAL A 40 -7.43 3.10 -0.33
C VAL A 40 -6.94 4.37 -1.01
N THR A 41 -6.54 4.29 -2.28
CA THR A 41 -5.96 5.45 -3.00
C THR A 41 -6.77 5.82 -4.22
N PHE A 42 -6.69 7.07 -4.65
CA PHE A 42 -7.42 7.60 -5.81
C PHE A 42 -6.45 8.20 -6.82
N GLY A 43 -6.41 7.66 -8.05
CA GLY A 43 -5.59 8.21 -9.14
C GLY A 43 -4.10 8.33 -8.79
N MET A 44 -3.58 7.42 -7.95
CA MET A 44 -2.17 7.48 -7.56
C MET A 44 -1.25 7.04 -8.71
N PRO A 45 -0.05 7.62 -8.88
CA PRO A 45 0.93 7.07 -9.81
C PRO A 45 1.37 5.67 -9.37
N PHE A 46 1.92 4.88 -10.30
CA PHE A 46 2.52 3.59 -9.94
C PHE A 46 3.69 3.79 -8.97
N VAL A 47 3.74 2.97 -7.93
CA VAL A 47 4.82 3.01 -6.94
C VAL A 47 5.37 1.61 -6.74
N GLY A 48 6.67 1.46 -6.98
CA GLY A 48 7.37 0.19 -6.87
C GLY A 48 7.86 -0.34 -8.21
N ASP A 49 8.36 -1.56 -8.17
CA ASP A 49 8.80 -2.33 -9.34
C ASP A 49 8.19 -3.74 -9.29
N VAL A 50 8.54 -4.56 -10.28
CA VAL A 50 8.07 -5.95 -10.37
C VAL A 50 8.46 -6.75 -9.13
N LYS A 51 9.68 -6.55 -8.60
CA LYS A 51 10.17 -7.26 -7.41
C LYS A 51 9.34 -6.93 -6.17
N LEU A 52 8.96 -5.66 -6.00
CA LEU A 52 8.08 -5.26 -4.91
C LEU A 52 6.69 -5.88 -5.05
N SER A 53 6.16 -5.97 -6.27
CA SER A 53 4.87 -6.62 -6.53
C SER A 53 4.90 -8.11 -6.18
N GLU A 54 5.94 -8.83 -6.61
CA GLU A 54 6.15 -10.24 -6.26
C GLU A 54 6.32 -10.43 -4.75
N LEU A 55 7.07 -9.55 -4.09
CA LEU A 55 7.23 -9.58 -2.64
C LEU A 55 5.88 -9.39 -1.94
N ALA A 56 5.10 -8.38 -2.34
CA ALA A 56 3.80 -8.10 -1.74
C ALA A 56 2.85 -9.29 -1.87
N GLN A 57 2.80 -9.94 -3.03
CA GLN A 57 2.01 -11.17 -3.23
C GLN A 57 2.52 -12.32 -2.34
N SER A 58 3.84 -12.55 -2.29
CA SER A 58 4.41 -13.62 -1.47
C SER A 58 4.13 -13.47 0.04
N GLN A 59 3.97 -12.23 0.50
CA GLN A 59 3.67 -11.90 1.89
C GLN A 59 2.17 -11.76 2.19
N GLY A 60 1.30 -11.88 1.17
CA GLY A 60 -0.14 -11.65 1.28
C GLY A 60 -0.49 -10.21 1.64
N TRP A 61 0.31 -9.24 1.18
CA TRP A 61 0.10 -7.82 1.43
C TRP A 61 -0.85 -7.17 0.43
N ASP A 62 -1.10 -7.81 -0.70
CA ASP A 62 -2.02 -7.35 -1.74
C ASP A 62 -3.45 -7.14 -1.22
N ASP A 63 -3.93 -7.99 -0.31
CA ASP A 63 -5.23 -7.88 0.36
C ASP A 63 -5.42 -6.58 1.18
N HIS A 64 -4.34 -5.82 1.40
CA HIS A 64 -4.37 -4.57 2.14
C HIS A 64 -4.61 -3.35 1.23
N PHE A 65 -4.57 -3.47 -0.09
CA PHE A 65 -4.59 -2.33 -1.01
C PHE A 65 -5.82 -2.31 -1.92
N VAL A 66 -6.42 -1.13 -2.07
CA VAL A 66 -7.49 -0.85 -3.03
C VAL A 66 -7.12 0.44 -3.78
N HIS A 67 -6.86 0.31 -5.09
CA HIS A 67 -6.52 1.44 -5.94
C HIS A 67 -7.71 1.80 -6.83
N VAL A 68 -8.31 2.96 -6.59
CA VAL A 68 -9.40 3.51 -7.40
C VAL A 68 -8.80 4.36 -8.52
N VAL A 69 -9.04 3.94 -9.77
CA VAL A 69 -8.51 4.59 -10.97
C VAL A 69 -9.65 4.97 -11.90
N CYS A 70 -9.67 6.22 -12.37
CA CYS A 70 -10.60 6.65 -13.40
C CYS A 70 -10.05 6.24 -14.78
N ARG A 71 -10.93 5.75 -15.68
CA ARG A 71 -10.54 5.23 -17.01
C ARG A 71 -9.74 6.24 -17.86
N HIS A 72 -9.96 7.53 -17.66
CA HIS A 72 -9.31 8.61 -18.41
C HIS A 72 -8.26 9.35 -17.59
N ASP A 73 -7.88 8.82 -16.43
CA ASP A 73 -6.82 9.39 -15.62
C ASP A 73 -5.45 9.17 -16.28
N ILE A 74 -4.63 10.21 -16.35
CA ILE A 74 -3.29 10.14 -16.92
C ILE A 74 -2.23 9.76 -15.90
N VAL A 75 -2.54 9.87 -14.61
CA VAL A 75 -1.57 9.70 -13.51
C VAL A 75 -1.22 8.23 -13.22
N PRO A 76 -2.18 7.29 -13.09
CA PRO A 76 -1.89 5.87 -12.91
C PRO A 76 -1.53 5.23 -14.26
N ARG A 77 -0.27 5.32 -14.67
CA ARG A 77 0.28 4.68 -15.88
C ARG A 77 1.51 3.87 -15.54
#